data_AF-A0A5B9E5M6-F1
#
_entry.id   AF-A0A5B9E5M6-F1
#
_cell.length_a   1.000
_cell.length_b   1.000
_cell.length_c   1.000
_cell.angle_alpha   90.00
_cell.angle_beta   90.00
_cell.angle_gamma   90.00
#
_symmetry.space_group_name_H-M   'P 1'
#
loop_
_entity.id
_entity.type
_entity.pdbx_description
1 polymer ?
#
loop_
_entity_poly.entity_id
_entity_poly.type
_entity_poly.pdbx_seq_one_letter_code
_entity_poly.pdbx_strand_id
1 'polypeptide(L)'
;MQAGVGLIEVLVAVLVLSIGFIGVAALQAMSLSTNNSAMARSMATVSSYSILDVMRIDRTSAKNGDYNTTVAGNACAGSGTLAKNQLTLWCQQLAANLGAAATTTGKVACDATGNCTVTVSYDDSRAGNGTGIQTIVTGAKL
;
A
#
# COMPACT_ATOMS: atom_id res chain seq x y z
N MET A 1 -17.24 -6.02 58.26
CA MET A 1 -16.07 -6.79 58.72
C MET A 1 -15.19 -7.00 57.50
N GLN A 2 -14.07 -6.29 57.45
CA GLN A 2 -13.12 -6.35 56.34
C GLN A 2 -12.29 -7.62 56.56
N ALA A 3 -12.75 -8.74 56.00
CA ALA A 3 -11.97 -9.96 55.96
C ALA A 3 -10.70 -9.64 55.17
N GLY A 4 -9.54 -9.71 55.81
CA GLY A 4 -8.26 -9.42 55.17
C GLY A 4 -8.09 -10.34 53.97
N VAL A 5 -8.01 -9.75 52.78
CA VAL A 5 -7.64 -10.45 51.54
C VAL A 5 -6.34 -11.22 51.77
N GLY A 6 -6.39 -12.54 51.57
CA GLY A 6 -5.22 -13.40 51.75
C GLY A 6 -4.16 -13.10 50.69
N LEU A 7 -2.88 -13.26 51.02
CA LEU A 7 -1.78 -13.01 50.07
C LEU A 7 -1.91 -13.85 48.78
N ILE A 8 -2.54 -15.02 48.86
CA ILE A 8 -2.87 -15.90 47.72
C ILE A 8 -3.90 -15.24 46.78
N GLU A 9 -4.90 -14.54 47.32
CA GLU A 9 -5.96 -13.88 46.55
C GLU A 9 -5.39 -12.75 45.69
N VAL A 10 -4.47 -11.97 46.24
CA VAL A 10 -3.75 -10.92 45.51
C VAL A 10 -2.88 -11.51 44.40
N LEU A 11 -2.19 -12.63 44.66
CA LEU A 11 -1.36 -13.31 43.64
C LEU A 11 -2.21 -13.84 42.47
N VAL A 12 -3.38 -14.42 42.77
CA VAL A 12 -4.32 -14.88 41.74
C VAL A 12 -4.87 -13.69 40.94
N ALA A 13 -5.21 -12.58 41.59
CA ALA A 13 -5.67 -11.37 40.91
C ALA A 13 -4.59 -10.81 39.95
N VAL A 14 -3.34 -10.70 40.40
CA VAL A 14 -2.22 -10.25 39.56
C VAL A 14 -1.94 -11.21 38.41
N LEU A 15 -2.06 -12.53 38.62
CA LEU A 15 -1.91 -13.52 37.56
C LEU A 15 -2.96 -13.34 36.46
N VAL A 16 -4.24 -13.22 36.84
CA VAL A 16 -5.34 -13.02 35.89
C VAL A 16 -5.18 -11.69 35.14
N LEU A 17 -4.82 -10.61 35.85
CA LEU A 17 -4.55 -9.31 35.23
C LEU A 17 -3.40 -9.40 34.22
N SER A 18 -2.33 -10.11 34.56
CA SER A 18 -1.15 -10.27 33.70
C SER A 18 -1.50 -11.00 32.40
N ILE A 19 -2.33 -12.06 32.46
CA ILE A 19 -2.84 -12.74 31.26
C ILE A 19 -3.73 -11.80 30.43
N GLY A 20 -4.58 -11.01 31.09
CA GLY A 20 -5.42 -10.00 30.43
C GLY A 20 -4.60 -8.96 29.65
N PHE A 21 -3.50 -8.46 30.23
CA PHE A 21 -2.62 -7.49 29.56
C PHE A 21 -1.92 -8.07 28.32
N ILE A 22 -1.50 -9.34 28.34
CA ILE A 22 -0.92 -10.01 27.17
C ILE A 22 -1.96 -10.08 26.04
N GLY A 23 -3.21 -10.40 26.36
CA GLY A 23 -4.31 -10.41 25.40
C GLY A 23 -4.52 -9.06 24.72
N VAL A 24 -4.54 -7.96 25.51
CA VAL A 24 -4.69 -6.60 24.98
C VAL A 24 -3.48 -6.17 24.14
N ALA A 25 -2.26 -6.51 24.56
CA ALA A 25 -1.06 -6.22 23.80
C ALA A 25 -1.06 -6.90 22.43
N ALA A 26 -1.49 -8.17 22.36
CA ALA A 26 -1.64 -8.90 21.10
C ALA A 26 -2.66 -8.23 20.17
N LEU A 27 -3.82 -7.83 20.69
CA LEU A 27 -4.85 -7.13 19.92
C LEU A 27 -4.35 -5.77 19.41
N GLN A 28 -3.60 -5.02 20.22
CA GLN A 28 -2.99 -3.75 19.80
C GLN A 28 -1.98 -3.96 18.67
N ALA A 29 -1.13 -4.98 18.77
CA ALA A 29 -0.18 -5.31 17.71
C ALA A 29 -0.88 -5.70 16.40
N MET A 30 -1.94 -6.52 16.48
CA MET A 30 -2.77 -6.86 15.32
C MET A 30 -3.47 -5.64 14.72
N SER A 31 -3.99 -4.75 15.56
CA SER A 31 -4.63 -3.50 15.12
C SER A 31 -3.64 -2.60 14.37
N LEU A 32 -2.41 -2.44 14.85
CA LEU A 32 -1.38 -1.67 14.15
C LEU A 32 -1.03 -2.29 12.79
N SER A 33 -0.87 -3.62 12.76
CA SER A 33 -0.57 -4.37 11.53
C SER A 33 -1.66 -4.19 10.46
N THR A 34 -2.92 -4.32 10.86
CA THR A 34 -4.08 -4.14 9.96
C THR A 34 -4.24 -2.69 9.49
N ASN A 35 -3.98 -1.71 10.35
CA ASN A 35 -4.00 -0.29 9.97
C ASN A 35 -2.91 0.02 8.93
N ASN A 36 -1.71 -0.54 9.09
CA ASN A 36 -0.62 -0.33 8.15
C ASN A 36 -0.96 -0.90 6.75
N SER A 37 -1.55 -2.10 6.69
CA SER A 37 -2.04 -2.69 5.44
C SER A 37 -3.13 -1.83 4.77
N ALA A 38 -4.10 -1.35 5.56
CA ALA A 38 -5.16 -0.47 5.06
C ALA A 38 -4.61 0.86 4.51
N MET A 39 -3.60 1.41 5.18
CA MET A 39 -2.90 2.62 4.71
C MET A 39 -2.16 2.36 3.39
N ALA A 40 -1.41 1.27 3.27
CA ALA A 40 -0.71 0.90 2.04
C ALA A 40 -1.69 0.75 0.86
N ARG A 41 -2.82 0.08 1.08
CA ARG A 41 -3.88 -0.06 0.07
C ARG A 41 -4.46 1.29 -0.37
N SER A 42 -4.64 2.20 0.58
CA SER A 42 -5.12 3.56 0.31
C SER A 42 -4.10 4.34 -0.52
N MET A 43 -2.81 4.26 -0.18
CA MET A 43 -1.73 4.90 -0.92
C MET A 43 -1.61 4.35 -2.35
N ALA A 44 -1.69 3.03 -2.52
CA ALA A 44 -1.69 2.41 -3.85
C ALA A 44 -2.88 2.84 -4.72
N THR A 45 -4.06 3.02 -4.10
CA THR A 45 -5.26 3.54 -4.77
C THR A 45 -5.05 5.00 -5.20
N VAL A 46 -4.57 5.86 -4.29
CA VAL A 46 -4.28 7.28 -4.58
C VAL A 46 -3.23 7.40 -5.69
N SER A 47 -2.15 6.62 -5.64
CA SER A 47 -1.12 6.60 -6.69
C SER A 47 -1.67 6.10 -8.03
N SER A 48 -2.66 5.20 -8.03
CA SER A 48 -3.29 4.75 -9.29
C SER A 48 -4.12 5.87 -9.94
N TYR A 49 -4.86 6.64 -9.13
CA TYR A 49 -5.63 7.79 -9.64
C TYR A 49 -4.73 8.97 -10.03
N SER A 50 -3.62 9.21 -9.31
CA SER A 50 -2.74 10.33 -9.64
C SER A 50 -2.14 10.22 -11.03
N ILE A 51 -1.69 9.03 -11.45
CA ILE A 51 -1.17 8.83 -12.81
C ILE A 51 -2.28 8.87 -13.87
N LEU A 52 -3.49 8.40 -13.55
CA LEU A 52 -4.66 8.54 -14.44
C LEU A 52 -4.98 10.02 -14.70
N ASP A 53 -4.91 10.86 -13.67
CA ASP A 53 -5.18 12.29 -13.81
C ASP A 53 -4.09 13.02 -14.61
N VAL A 54 -2.82 12.63 -14.46
CA VAL A 54 -1.75 13.10 -15.35
C VAL A 54 -2.01 12.72 -16.81
N MET A 55 -2.40 11.47 -17.08
CA MET A 55 -2.75 11.02 -18.43
C MET A 55 -4.00 11.72 -19.00
N ARG A 56 -4.94 12.15 -18.14
CA ARG A 56 -6.11 12.95 -18.57
C ARG A 56 -5.73 14.36 -19.00
N ILE A 57 -4.63 14.89 -18.46
CA ILE A 57 -4.08 16.17 -18.89
C ILE A 57 -3.34 15.97 -20.23
N ASP A 58 -2.58 14.89 -20.37
CA ASP A 58 -1.77 14.56 -21.54
C ASP A 58 -2.37 13.39 -22.37
N ARG A 59 -3.64 13.56 -22.78
CA ARG A 59 -4.42 12.50 -23.46
C ARG A 59 -3.79 12.03 -24.76
N THR A 60 -3.18 12.95 -25.51
CA THR A 60 -2.58 12.64 -26.81
C THR A 60 -1.44 11.64 -26.64
N SER A 61 -0.51 11.90 -25.72
CA SER A 61 0.63 11.01 -25.45
C SER A 61 0.16 9.69 -24.82
N ALA A 62 -0.89 9.73 -23.97
CA ALA A 62 -1.49 8.52 -23.40
C ALA A 62 -2.12 7.60 -24.48
N LYS A 63 -2.87 8.17 -25.43
CA LYS A 63 -3.44 7.40 -26.57
C LYS A 63 -2.37 6.91 -27.55
N ASN A 64 -1.27 7.65 -27.68
CA ASN A 64 -0.10 7.23 -28.46
C ASN A 64 0.71 6.12 -27.77
N GLY A 65 0.41 5.80 -26.51
CA GLY A 65 1.08 4.76 -25.75
C GLY A 65 2.36 5.19 -25.05
N ASP A 66 2.65 6.49 -24.96
CA ASP A 66 3.89 7.00 -24.34
C ASP A 66 3.97 6.69 -22.84
N TYR A 67 2.81 6.48 -22.20
CA TYR A 67 2.69 6.05 -20.81
C TYR A 67 2.71 4.52 -20.65
N ASN A 68 2.59 3.74 -21.73
CA ASN A 68 2.49 2.28 -21.66
C ASN A 68 3.82 1.66 -21.26
N THR A 69 3.98 1.41 -19.96
CA THR A 69 5.19 0.80 -19.41
C THR A 69 4.87 0.12 -18.09
N THR A 70 5.83 -0.68 -17.62
CA THR A 70 5.91 -1.08 -16.22
C THR A 70 7.07 -0.33 -15.57
N VAL A 71 6.83 0.20 -14.37
CA VAL A 71 7.85 0.77 -13.48
C VAL A 71 8.00 -0.13 -12.26
N ALA A 72 9.20 -0.17 -11.70
CA ALA A 72 9.50 -0.87 -10.46
C ALA A 72 10.10 0.11 -9.45
N GLY A 73 9.66 0.06 -8.20
CA GLY A 73 10.02 1.04 -7.17
C GLY A 73 11.51 1.07 -6.83
N ASN A 74 12.27 0.02 -7.16
CA ASN A 74 13.73 -0.01 -7.02
C ASN A 74 14.48 0.41 -8.31
N ALA A 75 13.78 0.64 -9.41
CA ALA A 75 14.35 0.90 -10.73
C ALA A 75 13.50 1.92 -11.51
N CYS A 76 13.31 3.10 -10.92
CA CYS A 76 12.58 4.18 -11.58
C CYS A 76 13.37 4.69 -12.78
N ALA A 77 12.80 4.52 -13.98
CA ALA A 77 13.41 4.91 -15.24
C ALA A 77 13.67 6.42 -15.31
N GLY A 78 14.64 6.81 -16.14
CA GLY A 78 15.11 8.20 -16.30
C GLY A 78 14.31 9.05 -17.30
N SER A 79 14.77 10.30 -17.42
CA SER A 79 14.12 11.42 -18.09
C SER A 79 14.12 11.35 -19.63
N GLY A 80 13.34 12.26 -20.25
CA GLY A 80 13.38 12.49 -21.69
C GLY A 80 12.15 13.23 -22.19
N THR A 81 11.02 12.54 -22.23
CA THR A 81 9.71 13.11 -22.58
C THR A 81 8.94 13.52 -21.33
N LEU A 82 7.89 14.34 -21.51
CA LEU A 82 6.95 14.66 -20.43
C LEU A 82 6.39 13.39 -19.78
N ALA A 83 5.90 12.43 -20.60
CA ALA A 83 5.36 11.16 -20.12
C ALA A 83 6.39 10.36 -19.29
N LYS A 84 7.65 10.29 -19.74
CA LYS A 84 8.71 9.60 -18.99
C LYS A 84 9.00 10.29 -17.65
N ASN A 85 9.11 11.62 -17.62
CA ASN A 85 9.31 12.36 -16.38
C ASN A 85 8.15 12.13 -15.38
N GLN A 86 6.90 12.10 -15.87
CA GLN A 86 5.73 11.81 -15.05
C GLN A 86 5.75 10.37 -14.50
N LEU A 87 6.12 9.39 -15.33
CA LEU A 87 6.29 7.99 -14.89
C LEU A 87 7.42 7.83 -13.87
N THR A 88 8.51 8.59 -14.00
CA THR A 88 9.60 8.62 -13.01
C THR A 88 9.10 9.14 -11.67
N LEU A 89 8.38 10.26 -11.66
CA LEU A 89 7.80 10.83 -10.44
C LEU A 89 6.80 9.87 -9.80
N TRP A 90 5.93 9.25 -10.61
CA TRP A 90 4.98 8.24 -10.14
C TRP A 90 5.69 7.03 -9.53
N CYS A 91 6.74 6.53 -10.17
CA CYS A 91 7.55 5.45 -9.63
C CYS A 91 8.20 5.81 -8.29
N GLN A 92 8.76 7.02 -8.17
CA GLN A 92 9.34 7.51 -6.92
C GLN A 92 8.30 7.60 -5.80
N GLN A 93 7.07 8.01 -6.12
CA GLN A 93 5.96 8.01 -5.16
C GLN A 93 5.59 6.60 -4.72
N LEU A 94 5.51 5.63 -5.64
CA LEU A 94 5.27 4.23 -5.31
C LEU A 94 6.37 3.69 -4.39
N ALA A 95 7.64 3.99 -4.70
CA ALA A 95 8.78 3.58 -3.90
C ALA A 95 8.77 4.18 -2.49
N ALA A 96 8.43 5.46 -2.37
CA ALA A 96 8.37 6.15 -1.08
C ALA A 96 7.21 5.65 -0.19
N ASN A 97 6.07 5.35 -0.79
CA ASN A 97 4.83 5.06 -0.07
C ASN A 97 4.61 3.56 0.20
N LEU A 98 5.06 2.70 -0.72
CA LEU A 98 4.81 1.24 -0.68
C LEU A 98 6.11 0.43 -0.58
N GLY A 99 7.26 1.10 -0.61
CA GLY A 99 8.58 0.50 -0.49
C GLY A 99 9.37 0.48 -1.79
N ALA A 100 10.66 0.80 -1.71
CA ALA A 100 11.60 0.79 -2.82
C ALA A 100 12.11 -0.63 -3.12
N ALA A 101 11.20 -1.49 -3.60
CA ALA A 101 11.46 -2.89 -3.89
C ALA A 101 11.05 -3.26 -5.32
N ALA A 102 11.60 -4.37 -5.85
CA ALA A 102 11.20 -4.92 -7.14
C ALA A 102 9.75 -5.45 -7.15
N THR A 103 9.21 -5.77 -5.97
CA THR A 103 7.82 -6.21 -5.76
C THR A 103 6.83 -5.05 -5.86
N THR A 104 7.28 -3.83 -5.59
CA THR A 104 6.50 -2.61 -5.79
C THR A 104 6.54 -2.22 -7.26
N THR A 105 5.45 -2.46 -7.98
CA THR A 105 5.37 -2.21 -9.43
C THR A 105 4.14 -1.39 -9.77
N GLY A 106 4.29 -0.59 -10.81
CA GLY A 106 3.20 0.16 -11.42
C GLY A 106 3.19 -0.10 -12.92
N LYS A 107 2.06 -0.58 -13.47
CA LYS A 107 1.88 -0.80 -14.89
C LYS A 107 0.77 0.09 -15.41
N VAL A 108 1.03 0.75 -16.53
CA VAL A 108 0.03 1.51 -17.28
C VAL A 108 -0.15 0.84 -18.63
N ALA A 109 -1.40 0.63 -19.02
CA ALA A 109 -1.77 0.09 -20.32
C ALA A 109 -2.99 0.84 -20.89
N CYS A 110 -2.74 1.70 -21.86
CA CYS A 110 -3.72 2.47 -22.60
C CYS A 110 -3.86 1.96 -24.04
N ASP A 111 -5.09 1.89 -24.54
CA ASP A 111 -5.37 1.67 -25.96
C ASP A 111 -5.49 2.99 -26.74
N ALA A 112 -5.48 2.90 -28.07
CA ALA A 112 -5.62 4.06 -28.95
C ALA A 112 -6.99 4.78 -28.83
N THR A 113 -7.99 4.11 -28.25
CA THR A 113 -9.33 4.69 -28.03
C THR A 113 -9.41 5.49 -26.73
N GLY A 114 -8.38 5.40 -25.87
CA GLY A 114 -8.28 6.09 -24.59
C GLY A 114 -8.79 5.29 -23.40
N ASN A 115 -8.99 3.97 -23.51
CA ASN A 115 -9.22 3.13 -22.34
C ASN A 115 -7.87 2.78 -21.72
N CYS A 116 -7.66 3.19 -20.48
CA CYS A 116 -6.45 2.98 -19.73
C CYS A 116 -6.70 2.11 -18.51
N THR A 117 -5.80 1.15 -18.28
CA THR A 117 -5.75 0.33 -17.08
C THR A 117 -4.44 0.58 -16.36
N VAL A 118 -4.54 0.94 -15.09
CA VAL A 118 -3.40 1.09 -14.18
C VAL A 118 -3.42 -0.08 -13.21
N THR A 119 -2.28 -0.74 -13.04
CA THR A 119 -2.10 -1.86 -12.10
C THR A 119 -0.96 -1.53 -11.16
N VAL A 120 -1.24 -1.42 -9.87
CA VAL A 120 -0.23 -1.21 -8.83
C VAL A 120 -0.14 -2.48 -8.00
N SER A 121 1.07 -3.03 -7.86
CA SER A 121 1.35 -4.17 -6.99
C SER A 121 2.40 -3.81 -5.96
N TYR A 122 2.30 -4.33 -4.75
CA TYR A 122 3.26 -4.10 -3.66
C TYR A 122 3.28 -5.25 -2.67
N ASP A 123 4.34 -5.33 -1.86
CA ASP A 123 4.46 -6.37 -0.83
C ASP A 123 3.80 -5.96 0.48
N ASP A 124 2.82 -6.74 0.96
CA ASP A 124 2.11 -6.50 2.23
C ASP A 124 2.27 -7.66 3.23
N SER A 125 3.28 -8.52 3.04
CA SER A 125 3.55 -9.66 3.93
C SER A 125 3.76 -9.26 5.39
N ARG A 126 4.18 -8.02 5.64
CA ARG A 126 4.40 -7.46 6.99
C ARG A 126 3.10 -7.28 7.79
N ALA A 127 1.94 -7.33 7.14
CA ALA A 127 0.64 -7.20 7.79
C ALA A 127 0.11 -8.47 8.48
N GLY A 128 0.83 -9.60 8.35
CA GLY A 128 0.68 -10.77 9.22
C GLY A 128 -0.37 -11.82 8.82
N ASN A 129 -1.24 -11.61 7.82
CA ASN A 129 -2.39 -12.52 7.56
C ASN A 129 -2.68 -12.93 6.10
N GLY A 130 -1.80 -12.72 5.11
CA GLY A 130 -1.97 -13.38 3.80
C GLY A 130 -1.47 -12.61 2.57
N THR A 131 -1.08 -13.40 1.55
CA THR A 131 -0.49 -13.06 0.23
C THR A 131 0.50 -11.91 0.26
N GLY A 132 1.79 -12.27 0.18
CA GLY A 132 2.90 -11.33 0.20
C GLY A 132 2.80 -10.24 -0.86
N ILE A 133 2.05 -10.41 -1.95
CA ILE A 133 1.82 -9.36 -2.94
C ILE A 133 0.33 -9.00 -3.01
N GLN A 134 0.05 -7.70 -2.87
CA GLN A 134 -1.27 -7.10 -3.10
C GLN A 134 -1.25 -6.41 -4.46
N THR A 135 -2.39 -6.45 -5.17
CA THR A 135 -2.55 -5.81 -6.48
C THR A 135 -3.85 -5.03 -6.55
N ILE A 136 -3.78 -3.80 -7.05
CA ILE A 136 -4.92 -2.91 -7.31
C ILE A 136 -4.95 -2.63 -8.80
N VAL A 137 -6.13 -2.81 -9.41
CA VAL A 137 -6.36 -2.52 -10.83
C VAL A 137 -7.43 -1.44 -10.94
N THR A 138 -7.09 -0.34 -11.60
CA THR A 138 -7.98 0.79 -11.83
C THR A 138 -8.10 1.05 -13.33
N GLY A 139 -9.31 0.92 -13.87
CA GLY A 139 -9.63 1.26 -15.25
C GLY A 139 -10.26 2.64 -15.35
N ALA A 140 -9.87 3.42 -16.37
CA ALA A 140 -10.52 4.69 -16.69
C ALA A 140 -10.49 4.97 -18.18
N LYS A 141 -11.52 5.66 -18.67
CA LYS A 141 -11.53 6.26 -20.00
C LYS A 141 -11.03 7.70 -19.90
N LEU A 142 -10.07 8.06 -20.76
CA LEU A 142 -9.45 9.38 -20.81
C LEU A 142 -10.33 10.40 -21.53
#